data_AF-A0A9E1S1P2-F1
#
_entry.id   AF-A0A9E1S1P2-F1
#
_cell.length_a   1.000
_cell.length_b   1.000
_cell.length_c   1.000
_cell.angle_alpha   90.00
_cell.angle_beta   90.00
_cell.angle_gamma   90.00
#
_symmetry.space_group_name_H-M   'P 1'
#
loop_
_entity.id
_entity.type
_entity.pdbx_description
1 polymer ?
#
loop_
_entity_poly.entity_id
_entity_poly.type
_entity_poly.pdbx_seq_one_letter_code
_entity_poly.pdbx_strand_id
1 'polypeptide(L)'
;MKKLLPILVLIASIALFSGSVIPALACSCYDGNGVGESVNGTEECRAFCFDDTAVERDDGDCKCANGDLQSIECTMTCEEAGLLSSDPTAKSLSLNNKVKIVTPTLSVDIPGLKFTDVILEGDSLNINFIGEYIAGLYSYLLGISTTIAIVLIMIGGLQYTFAAGGGDTAKAKKRIKDAVTGLVLMISVYMILVTVNPSLVGLEAIRLENISFEEIDRYEVEDDYVDGTLAVDFQAPSATNISGGGKSQVPASLTQDIEAAAKTMAEEDYGISIASSFRSLEKQKSLISQNCTNPPGSATCNPKVVGGEKRPQTCILRDNNPANCPHTTGHALDLWGTKNGSQCISQSDCLKDRNKCRKDPCQKALLDAMKEQGFCNLNSEPWHFEKPKMSRSCY
;
A
#
# COMPACT_ATOMS: atom_id res chain seq x y z
N MET A 1 5.79 -21.48 58.49
CA MET A 1 4.53 -21.16 57.76
C MET A 1 3.75 -19.95 58.33
N LYS A 2 3.97 -19.48 59.56
CA LYS A 2 3.24 -18.34 60.16
C LYS A 2 3.66 -16.91 59.71
N LYS A 3 4.69 -16.75 58.88
CA LYS A 3 5.17 -15.42 58.43
C LYS A 3 4.84 -15.04 56.98
N LEU A 4 4.28 -15.96 56.18
CA LEU A 4 3.94 -15.72 54.77
C LEU A 4 2.46 -15.37 54.55
N LEU A 5 1.57 -15.78 55.48
CA LEU A 5 0.14 -15.49 55.43
C LEU A 5 -0.21 -13.98 55.57
N PRO A 6 0.46 -13.18 56.44
CA PRO A 6 0.13 -11.76 56.54
C PRO A 6 0.62 -10.94 55.33
N ILE A 7 1.65 -11.41 54.61
CA ILE A 7 2.17 -10.73 53.40
C ILE A 7 1.23 -10.97 52.21
N LEU A 8 0.66 -12.17 52.08
CA LEU A 8 -0.35 -12.46 51.06
C LEU A 8 -1.67 -11.70 51.29
N VAL A 9 -2.07 -11.50 52.55
CA VAL A 9 -3.29 -10.74 52.89
C VAL A 9 -3.07 -9.23 52.72
N LEU A 10 -1.86 -8.72 52.94
CA LEU A 10 -1.53 -7.30 52.71
C LEU A 10 -1.55 -6.94 51.21
N ILE A 11 -1.07 -7.85 50.34
CA ILE A 11 -1.10 -7.65 48.88
C ILE A 11 -2.52 -7.75 48.33
N ALA A 12 -3.38 -8.61 48.92
CA ALA A 12 -4.80 -8.70 48.55
C ALA A 12 -5.63 -7.49 49.03
N SER A 13 -5.19 -6.79 50.08
CA SER A 13 -5.91 -5.64 50.65
C SER A 13 -5.59 -4.31 49.95
N ILE A 14 -4.41 -4.20 49.33
CA ILE A 14 -4.01 -3.01 48.55
C ILE A 14 -4.73 -2.96 47.19
N ALA A 15 -5.24 -4.10 46.70
CA ALA A 15 -6.01 -4.17 45.45
C ALA A 15 -7.49 -3.74 45.57
N LEU A 16 -7.99 -3.41 46.76
CA LEU A 16 -9.43 -3.13 47.00
C LEU A 16 -9.77 -1.68 47.40
N PHE A 17 -8.79 -0.77 47.49
CA PHE A 17 -9.03 0.65 47.81
C PHE A 17 -8.14 1.59 46.98
N SER A 18 -8.36 1.58 45.67
CA SER A 18 -8.11 2.73 44.80
C SER A 18 -9.08 2.66 43.65
N GLY A 19 -10.33 3.04 43.92
CA GLY A 19 -11.25 3.49 42.88
C GLY A 19 -10.71 4.79 42.29
N SER A 20 -9.66 4.69 41.49
CA SER A 20 -9.32 5.72 40.53
C SER A 20 -10.42 5.69 39.49
N VAL A 21 -11.29 6.70 39.55
CA VAL A 21 -12.21 7.01 38.47
C VAL A 21 -11.32 7.37 37.28
N ILE A 22 -11.11 6.41 36.38
CA ILE A 22 -10.49 6.65 35.09
C ILE A 22 -11.48 7.59 34.36
N PRO A 23 -11.04 8.73 33.79
CA PRO A 23 -11.93 9.51 32.94
C PRO A 23 -12.34 8.61 31.77
N ALA A 24 -13.65 8.46 31.54
CA ALA A 24 -14.16 7.79 30.36
C ALA A 24 -13.49 8.43 29.14
N LEU A 25 -12.64 7.66 28.45
CA LEU A 25 -12.01 8.10 27.23
C LEU A 25 -12.86 7.62 26.08
N ALA A 26 -13.25 8.60 25.32
CA ALA A 26 -14.45 8.61 24.54
C ALA A 26 -14.12 9.02 23.12
N CYS A 27 -15.08 8.84 22.22
CA CYS A 27 -14.98 9.00 20.77
C CYS A 27 -13.83 9.91 20.30
N SER A 28 -12.93 9.35 19.50
CA SER A 28 -11.86 10.09 18.85
C SER A 28 -12.45 10.96 17.74
N CYS A 29 -12.59 12.25 18.02
CA CYS A 29 -13.11 13.25 17.10
C CYS A 29 -11.97 14.10 16.52
N TYR A 30 -12.16 14.68 15.34
CA TYR A 30 -11.14 15.41 14.61
C TYR A 30 -11.59 16.83 14.28
N ASP A 31 -10.69 17.79 14.37
CA ASP A 31 -10.92 19.13 13.84
C ASP A 31 -10.78 19.16 12.30
N GLY A 32 -11.11 20.30 11.68
CA GLY A 32 -10.99 20.49 10.23
C GLY A 32 -9.56 20.38 9.68
N ASN A 33 -8.54 20.26 10.54
CA ASN A 33 -7.13 20.10 10.18
C ASN A 33 -6.60 18.67 10.46
N GLY A 34 -7.45 17.75 10.94
CA GLY A 34 -7.05 16.36 11.24
C GLY A 34 -6.42 16.15 12.62
N VAL A 35 -6.51 17.13 13.53
CA VAL A 35 -6.02 16.97 14.91
C VAL A 35 -7.09 16.24 15.73
N GLY A 36 -6.72 15.10 16.31
CA GLY A 36 -7.62 14.26 17.09
C GLY A 36 -7.72 14.68 18.56
N GLU A 37 -8.94 14.72 19.08
CA GLU A 37 -9.28 14.93 20.49
C GLU A 37 -10.30 13.88 20.96
N SER A 38 -10.23 13.47 22.22
CA SER A 38 -11.17 12.50 22.82
C SER A 38 -12.31 13.26 23.50
N VAL A 39 -13.56 12.99 23.08
CA VAL A 39 -14.76 13.71 23.53
C VAL A 39 -15.67 12.77 24.32
N ASN A 40 -15.95 13.11 25.58
CA ASN A 40 -16.81 12.34 26.50
C ASN A 40 -18.30 12.46 26.14
N GLY A 41 -18.89 11.36 25.69
CA GLY A 41 -20.30 11.15 25.33
C GLY A 41 -21.22 10.73 26.48
N THR A 42 -20.83 10.99 27.74
CA THR A 42 -21.63 10.62 28.92
C THR A 42 -23.00 11.31 28.97
N GLU A 43 -23.15 12.54 28.47
CA GLU A 43 -24.46 13.23 28.48
C GLU A 43 -25.44 12.60 27.49
N GLU A 44 -24.92 12.17 26.35
CA GLU A 44 -25.60 11.45 25.28
C GLU A 44 -26.05 10.08 25.79
N CYS A 45 -25.20 9.38 26.55
CA CYS A 45 -25.60 8.15 27.23
C CYS A 45 -26.75 8.36 28.22
N ARG A 46 -26.81 9.49 28.94
CA ARG A 46 -27.93 9.79 29.86
C ARG A 46 -29.23 10.05 29.12
N ALA A 47 -29.15 10.80 28.01
CA ALA A 47 -30.29 11.03 27.14
C ALA A 47 -30.80 9.74 26.49
N PHE A 48 -29.90 8.87 26.06
CA PHE A 48 -30.22 7.62 25.36
C PHE A 48 -30.75 6.52 26.29
N CYS A 49 -30.15 6.38 27.48
CA CYS A 49 -30.61 5.45 28.52
C CYS A 49 -31.84 5.96 29.28
N PHE A 50 -32.25 7.23 29.10
CA PHE A 50 -33.20 7.95 29.95
C PHE A 50 -32.87 7.82 31.45
N ASP A 51 -31.59 7.93 31.78
CA ASP A 51 -31.04 7.63 33.10
C ASP A 51 -29.86 8.54 33.42
N ASP A 52 -30.03 9.40 34.42
CA ASP A 52 -29.02 10.37 34.87
C ASP A 52 -27.76 9.71 35.45
N THR A 53 -27.81 8.41 35.75
CA THR A 53 -26.66 7.64 36.25
C THR A 53 -25.87 6.91 35.17
N ALA A 54 -26.31 6.98 33.91
CA ALA A 54 -25.61 6.37 32.79
C ALA A 54 -24.24 7.03 32.56
N VAL A 55 -23.27 6.18 32.22
CA VAL A 55 -21.89 6.57 31.89
C VAL A 55 -21.42 5.85 30.64
N GLU A 56 -20.64 6.53 29.82
CA GLU A 56 -19.95 5.94 28.67
C GLU A 56 -18.76 5.10 29.13
N ARG A 57 -18.46 4.04 28.40
CA ARG A 57 -17.29 3.17 28.58
C ARG A 57 -16.24 3.45 27.51
N ASP A 58 -15.03 2.92 27.69
CA ASP A 58 -13.87 3.13 26.80
C ASP A 58 -14.07 2.62 25.34
N ASP A 59 -15.20 1.97 25.04
CA ASP A 59 -15.61 1.42 23.74
C ASP A 59 -16.84 2.12 23.11
N GLY A 60 -17.32 3.23 23.70
CA GLY A 60 -18.50 3.96 23.22
C GLY A 60 -19.84 3.31 23.62
N ASP A 61 -19.81 2.29 24.49
CA ASP A 61 -21.02 1.68 25.04
C ASP A 61 -21.52 2.43 26.27
N CYS A 62 -22.83 2.71 26.30
CA CYS A 62 -23.52 3.26 27.45
C CYS A 62 -23.87 2.17 28.45
N LYS A 63 -23.50 2.39 29.71
CA LYS A 63 -23.93 1.55 30.83
C LYS A 63 -25.19 2.15 31.47
N CYS A 64 -26.37 1.67 31.09
CA CYS A 64 -27.63 2.08 31.71
C CYS A 64 -27.88 1.36 33.07
N ALA A 65 -28.60 1.97 34.00
CA ALA A 65 -28.94 1.37 35.31
C ALA A 65 -29.73 0.04 35.21
N ASN A 66 -30.41 -0.17 34.09
CA ASN A 66 -31.19 -1.38 33.82
C ASN A 66 -30.29 -2.59 33.49
N GLY A 67 -28.99 -2.36 33.29
CA GLY A 67 -28.01 -3.38 32.89
C GLY A 67 -27.92 -3.60 31.38
N ASP A 68 -28.73 -2.90 30.59
CA ASP A 68 -28.66 -2.92 29.13
C ASP A 68 -27.40 -2.21 28.65
N LEU A 69 -26.71 -2.83 27.70
CA LEU A 69 -25.60 -2.25 26.94
C LEU A 69 -26.17 -1.73 25.63
N GLN A 70 -26.05 -0.43 25.41
CA GLN A 70 -26.40 0.19 24.13
C GLN A 70 -25.23 1.05 23.65
N SER A 71 -24.88 0.91 22.37
CA SER A 71 -23.79 1.66 21.74
C SER A 71 -24.30 3.00 21.22
N ILE A 72 -23.60 4.09 21.54
CA ILE A 72 -23.79 5.38 20.85
C ILE A 72 -22.84 5.47 19.67
N GLU A 73 -23.34 5.92 18.51
CA GLU A 73 -22.46 6.14 17.35
C GLU A 73 -21.61 7.39 17.58
N CYS A 74 -20.28 7.26 17.50
CA CYS A 74 -19.35 8.37 17.68
C CYS A 74 -19.59 9.55 16.72
N THR A 75 -20.28 9.33 15.61
CA THR A 75 -20.72 10.41 14.70
C THR A 75 -21.59 11.44 15.41
N MET A 76 -22.52 11.00 16.25
CA MET A 76 -23.43 11.92 16.95
C MET A 76 -22.69 12.74 18.02
N THR A 77 -21.86 12.07 18.82
CA THR A 77 -21.04 12.69 19.88
C THR A 77 -20.06 13.73 19.29
N CYS A 78 -19.41 13.41 18.18
CA CYS A 78 -18.50 14.36 17.52
C CYS A 78 -19.25 15.53 16.89
N GLU A 79 -20.40 15.30 16.23
CA GLU A 79 -21.20 16.36 15.61
C GLU A 79 -21.74 17.37 16.64
N GLU A 80 -22.21 16.92 17.80
CA GLU A 80 -22.65 17.81 18.89
C GLU A 80 -21.50 18.65 19.45
N ALA A 81 -20.29 18.09 19.49
CA ALA A 81 -19.07 18.82 19.85
C ALA A 81 -18.52 19.73 18.73
N GLY A 82 -19.14 19.74 17.55
CA GLY A 82 -18.68 20.51 16.39
C GLY A 82 -17.40 19.96 15.73
N LEU A 83 -17.13 18.67 15.92
CA LEU A 83 -15.97 17.94 15.43
C LEU A 83 -16.40 16.82 14.46
N LEU A 84 -15.45 16.25 13.72
CA LEU A 84 -15.69 15.19 12.75
C LEU A 84 -15.41 13.82 13.39
N SER A 85 -16.27 12.83 13.18
CA SER A 85 -16.03 11.44 13.63
C SER A 85 -15.04 10.66 12.78
N SER A 86 -14.49 11.29 11.73
CA SER A 86 -13.43 10.76 10.88
C SER A 86 -12.46 11.86 10.50
N ASP A 87 -11.17 11.56 10.50
CA ASP A 87 -10.12 12.50 10.10
C ASP A 87 -10.36 13.02 8.66
N PRO A 88 -10.61 14.33 8.45
CA PRO A 88 -10.85 14.88 7.12
C PRO A 88 -9.62 14.84 6.20
N THR A 89 -8.43 14.64 6.78
CA THR A 89 -7.18 14.44 6.04
C THR A 89 -6.91 12.97 5.71
N ALA A 90 -7.68 12.04 6.31
CA ALA A 90 -7.66 10.64 5.93
C ALA A 90 -8.23 10.48 4.52
N LYS A 91 -7.31 10.40 3.56
CA LYS A 91 -7.63 10.09 2.18
C LYS A 91 -8.04 8.62 2.12
N SER A 92 -9.35 8.34 2.10
CA SER A 92 -9.83 7.02 1.73
C SER A 92 -9.47 6.78 0.26
N LEU A 93 -8.30 6.20 0.02
CA LEU A 93 -8.04 5.57 -1.26
C LEU A 93 -8.98 4.37 -1.31
N SER A 94 -10.00 4.47 -2.16
CA SER A 94 -10.65 3.29 -2.72
C SER A 94 -9.56 2.40 -3.29
N LEU A 95 -9.19 1.35 -2.56
CA LEU A 95 -8.32 0.29 -3.03
C LEU A 95 -8.85 -0.15 -4.39
N ASN A 96 -8.04 0.01 -5.45
CA ASN A 96 -8.36 -0.55 -6.76
C ASN A 96 -8.41 -2.07 -6.64
N ASN A 97 -9.57 -2.61 -6.24
CA ASN A 97 -10.15 -3.93 -6.46
C ASN A 97 -9.22 -5.18 -6.61
N LYS A 98 -8.03 -5.18 -6.01
CA LYS A 98 -7.03 -6.26 -6.20
C LYS A 98 -6.49 -6.89 -4.93
N VAL A 99 -6.71 -6.31 -3.75
CA VAL A 99 -6.30 -6.95 -2.49
C VAL A 99 -7.55 -7.52 -1.83
N LYS A 100 -7.80 -8.81 -2.08
CA LYS A 100 -8.80 -9.56 -1.33
C LYS A 100 -8.20 -9.92 0.02
N ILE A 101 -8.51 -9.13 1.04
CA ILE A 101 -8.15 -9.45 2.42
C ILE A 101 -9.04 -10.61 2.86
N VAL A 102 -8.41 -11.72 3.29
CA VAL A 102 -9.11 -12.91 3.77
C VAL A 102 -8.80 -13.05 5.25
N THR A 103 -9.82 -12.84 6.09
CA THR A 103 -9.73 -13.08 7.52
C THR A 103 -9.57 -14.60 7.76
N PRO A 104 -8.63 -15.03 8.62
CA PRO A 104 -8.43 -16.45 8.90
C PRO A 104 -9.67 -17.08 9.53
N THR A 105 -10.09 -18.23 9.02
CA THR A 105 -11.12 -19.07 9.65
C THR A 105 -10.45 -20.18 10.44
N LEU A 106 -10.81 -20.31 11.72
CA LEU A 106 -10.26 -21.37 12.57
C LEU A 106 -10.99 -22.70 12.31
N SER A 107 -10.25 -23.81 12.34
CA SER A 107 -10.86 -25.15 12.29
C SER A 107 -11.61 -25.49 13.57
N VAL A 108 -11.29 -24.81 14.67
CA VAL A 108 -11.93 -24.94 15.98
C VAL A 108 -12.14 -23.54 16.54
N ASP A 109 -13.39 -23.21 16.85
CA ASP A 109 -13.73 -21.91 17.43
C ASP A 109 -13.16 -21.79 18.84
N ILE A 110 -12.46 -20.69 19.10
CA ILE A 110 -11.94 -20.33 20.42
C ILE A 110 -12.90 -19.27 20.99
N PRO A 111 -13.65 -19.59 22.06
CA PRO A 111 -14.56 -18.64 22.69
C PRO A 111 -13.85 -17.34 23.10
N GLY A 112 -14.44 -16.20 22.72
CA GLY A 112 -13.91 -14.87 23.05
C GLY A 112 -12.82 -14.35 22.11
N LEU A 113 -12.40 -15.12 21.11
CA LEU A 113 -11.47 -14.66 20.07
C LEU A 113 -12.25 -14.02 18.90
N LYS A 114 -11.90 -12.78 18.57
CA LYS A 114 -12.31 -12.09 17.35
C LYS A 114 -11.06 -11.51 16.69
N PHE A 115 -10.99 -11.63 15.37
CA PHE A 115 -9.93 -10.98 14.58
C PHE A 115 -10.34 -9.56 14.25
N THR A 116 -9.43 -8.60 14.45
CA THR A 116 -9.65 -7.21 14.01
C THR A 116 -9.48 -7.07 12.51
N ASP A 117 -10.13 -6.06 11.93
CA ASP A 117 -9.96 -5.76 10.52
C ASP A 117 -8.54 -5.26 10.24
N VAL A 118 -8.07 -5.52 9.01
CA VAL A 118 -6.76 -5.05 8.55
C VAL A 118 -6.84 -3.55 8.30
N ILE A 119 -6.01 -2.79 9.00
CA ILE A 119 -5.98 -1.32 8.92
C ILE A 119 -4.90 -0.91 7.91
N LEU A 120 -5.26 0.03 7.03
CA LEU A 120 -4.34 0.71 6.12
C LEU A 120 -3.87 2.01 6.77
N GLU A 121 -2.58 2.07 7.11
CA GLU A 121 -1.94 3.29 7.61
C GLU A 121 -0.93 3.77 6.55
N GLY A 122 -1.31 4.77 5.76
CA GLY A 122 -0.51 5.23 4.61
C GLY A 122 -0.36 4.14 3.56
N ASP A 123 0.89 3.79 3.21
CA ASP A 123 1.23 2.71 2.28
C ASP A 123 1.49 1.36 2.99
N SER A 124 1.20 1.24 4.29
CA SER A 124 1.42 0.03 5.06
C SER A 124 0.12 -0.64 5.50
N LEU A 125 0.06 -1.96 5.36
CA LEU A 125 -0.99 -2.82 5.88
C LEU A 125 -0.59 -3.33 7.27
N ASN A 126 -1.39 -3.03 8.29
CA ASN A 126 -1.20 -3.55 9.64
C ASN A 126 -2.12 -4.77 9.86
N ILE A 127 -1.52 -5.93 10.16
CA ILE A 127 -2.23 -7.20 10.34
C ILE A 127 -1.93 -7.79 11.73
N ASN A 128 -2.96 -7.95 12.55
CA ASN A 128 -2.85 -8.40 13.95
C ASN A 128 -3.23 -9.86 14.20
N PHE A 129 -3.63 -10.61 13.18
CA PHE A 129 -4.25 -11.93 13.34
C PHE A 129 -3.46 -12.93 14.19
N ILE A 130 -2.13 -12.97 14.04
CA ILE A 130 -1.28 -13.92 14.80
C ILE A 130 -1.24 -13.53 16.28
N GLY A 131 -1.13 -12.22 16.55
CA GLY A 131 -1.14 -11.69 17.91
C GLY A 131 -2.45 -12.02 18.63
N GLU A 132 -3.56 -11.76 17.96
CA GLU A 132 -4.91 -12.02 18.45
C GLU A 132 -5.15 -13.52 18.68
N TYR A 133 -4.72 -14.36 17.75
CA TYR A 133 -4.84 -15.81 17.89
C TYR A 133 -4.09 -16.32 19.13
N ILE A 134 -2.84 -15.90 19.33
CA ILE A 134 -2.03 -16.32 20.48
C ILE A 134 -2.64 -15.80 21.78
N ALA A 135 -3.06 -14.52 21.82
CA ALA A 135 -3.68 -13.91 22.98
C ALA A 135 -5.02 -14.57 23.36
N GLY A 136 -5.87 -14.86 22.35
CA GLY A 136 -7.13 -15.57 22.53
C GLY A 136 -6.93 -17.00 23.02
N LEU A 137 -5.99 -17.74 22.42
CA LEU A 137 -5.65 -19.09 22.85
C LEU A 137 -5.14 -19.13 24.30
N TYR A 138 -4.26 -18.19 24.68
CA TYR A 138 -3.74 -18.10 26.04
C TYR A 138 -4.86 -17.82 27.05
N SER A 139 -5.73 -16.85 26.73
CA SER A 139 -6.90 -16.50 27.56
C SER A 139 -7.85 -17.69 27.73
N TYR A 140 -8.09 -18.45 26.66
CA TYR A 140 -8.91 -19.64 26.69
C TYR A 140 -8.33 -20.76 27.57
N LEU A 141 -7.02 -21.05 27.42
CA LEU A 141 -6.33 -22.05 28.25
C LEU A 141 -6.31 -21.64 29.73
N LEU A 142 -6.20 -20.35 30.02
CA LEU A 142 -6.28 -19.80 31.37
C LEU A 142 -7.67 -20.00 31.98
N GLY A 143 -8.73 -19.74 31.20
CA GLY A 143 -10.10 -20.00 31.62
C GLY A 143 -10.35 -21.47 31.97
N ILE A 144 -9.94 -22.40 31.10
CA ILE A 144 -10.09 -23.84 31.34
C ILE A 144 -9.28 -24.29 32.55
N SER A 145 -8.00 -23.89 32.62
CA SER A 145 -7.11 -24.31 33.72
C SER A 145 -7.62 -23.83 35.07
N THR A 146 -8.14 -22.59 35.13
CA THR A 146 -8.75 -22.02 36.33
C THR A 146 -10.02 -22.79 36.73
N THR A 147 -10.87 -23.12 35.76
CA THR A 147 -12.08 -23.91 36.00
C THR A 147 -11.75 -25.29 36.57
N ILE A 148 -10.77 -25.99 35.98
CA ILE A 148 -10.31 -27.28 36.47
C ILE A 148 -9.74 -27.16 37.88
N ALA A 149 -8.93 -26.13 38.16
CA ALA A 149 -8.37 -25.89 39.49
C ALA A 149 -9.47 -25.70 40.54
N ILE A 150 -10.51 -24.91 40.23
CA ILE A 150 -11.67 -24.71 41.11
C ILE A 150 -12.36 -26.04 41.42
N VAL A 151 -12.64 -26.86 40.40
CA VAL A 151 -13.28 -28.18 40.59
C VAL A 151 -12.41 -29.10 41.46
N LEU A 152 -11.10 -29.14 41.23
CA LEU A 152 -10.18 -29.96 42.03
C LEU A 152 -10.08 -29.49 43.49
N ILE A 153 -10.14 -28.17 43.72
CA ILE A 153 -10.18 -27.58 45.06
C ILE A 153 -11.50 -27.94 45.75
N MET A 154 -12.65 -27.86 45.07
CA MET A 154 -13.95 -28.26 45.62
C MET A 154 -13.95 -29.75 46.02
N ILE A 155 -13.48 -30.63 45.13
CA ILE A 155 -13.36 -32.07 45.40
C ILE A 155 -12.42 -32.31 46.59
N GLY A 156 -11.28 -31.63 46.63
CA GLY A 156 -10.35 -31.71 47.75
C GLY A 156 -10.94 -31.20 49.06
N GLY A 157 -11.73 -30.14 49.02
CA GLY A 157 -12.45 -29.57 50.15
C GLY A 157 -13.47 -30.54 50.71
N LEU A 158 -14.31 -31.13 49.86
CA LEU A 158 -15.26 -32.18 50.26
C LEU A 158 -14.53 -33.38 50.88
N GLN A 159 -13.47 -33.89 50.23
CA GLN A 159 -12.65 -34.98 50.77
C GLN A 159 -12.06 -34.65 52.14
N TYR A 160 -11.67 -33.39 52.36
CA TYR A 160 -11.15 -32.95 53.66
C TYR A 160 -12.24 -32.94 54.74
N THR A 161 -13.44 -32.48 54.42
CA THR A 161 -14.56 -32.46 55.38
C THR A 161 -15.04 -33.87 55.76
N PHE A 162 -15.12 -34.80 54.80
CA PHE A 162 -15.52 -36.19 55.06
C PHE A 162 -14.43 -37.05 55.70
N ALA A 163 -13.20 -36.55 55.81
CA ALA A 163 -12.10 -37.31 56.40
C ALA A 163 -12.32 -37.63 57.89
N ALA A 164 -13.17 -36.87 58.59
CA ALA A 164 -13.60 -37.18 59.96
C ALA A 164 -14.34 -38.53 60.07
N GLY A 165 -14.90 -39.05 58.97
CA GLY A 165 -15.56 -40.36 58.90
C GLY A 165 -14.66 -41.53 58.49
N GLY A 166 -13.33 -41.37 58.50
CA GLY A 166 -12.36 -42.41 58.12
C GLY A 166 -11.66 -42.20 56.77
N GLY A 167 -11.86 -41.04 56.13
CA GLY A 167 -11.20 -40.68 54.87
C GLY A 167 -9.75 -40.18 55.03
N ASP A 168 -8.99 -40.20 53.93
CA ASP A 168 -7.58 -39.79 53.91
C ASP A 168 -7.41 -38.25 53.81
N THR A 169 -7.17 -37.61 54.96
CA THR A 169 -6.88 -36.16 55.05
C THR A 169 -5.63 -35.75 54.27
N ALA A 170 -4.63 -36.61 54.14
CA ALA A 170 -3.38 -36.30 53.47
C ALA A 170 -3.60 -36.22 51.95
N LYS A 171 -4.41 -37.14 51.40
CA LYS A 171 -4.81 -37.13 49.99
C LYS A 171 -5.64 -35.89 49.63
N ALA A 172 -6.56 -35.48 50.49
CA ALA A 172 -7.36 -34.27 50.30
C ALA A 172 -6.49 -33.00 50.26
N LYS A 173 -5.59 -32.84 51.25
CA LYS A 173 -4.64 -31.71 51.31
C LYS A 173 -3.69 -31.70 50.12
N LYS A 174 -3.22 -32.88 49.68
CA LYS A 174 -2.35 -33.01 48.51
C LYS A 174 -3.06 -32.52 47.25
N ARG A 175 -4.31 -32.92 47.02
CA ARG A 175 -5.10 -32.48 45.85
C ARG A 175 -5.29 -30.96 45.82
N ILE A 176 -5.64 -30.34 46.96
CA ILE A 176 -5.76 -28.88 47.06
C ILE A 176 -4.41 -28.22 46.77
N LYS A 177 -3.33 -28.71 47.40
CA LYS A 177 -1.99 -28.16 47.23
C LYS A 177 -1.54 -28.24 45.77
N ASP A 178 -1.75 -29.38 45.11
CA ASP A 178 -1.34 -29.58 43.71
C ASP A 178 -2.13 -28.63 42.79
N ALA A 179 -3.44 -28.48 42.99
CA ALA A 179 -4.28 -27.55 42.22
C ALA A 179 -3.86 -26.08 42.39
N VAL A 180 -3.63 -25.65 43.64
CA VAL A 180 -3.15 -24.28 43.94
C VAL A 180 -1.75 -24.06 43.38
N THR A 181 -0.87 -25.04 43.48
CA THR A 181 0.50 -24.95 42.95
C THR A 181 0.48 -24.80 41.42
N GLY A 182 -0.40 -25.53 40.72
CA GLY A 182 -0.59 -25.39 39.28
C GLY A 182 -1.06 -23.99 38.87
N LEU A 183 -2.04 -23.44 39.60
CA LEU A 183 -2.54 -22.08 39.35
C LEU A 183 -1.47 -21.01 39.60
N VAL A 184 -0.72 -21.13 40.70
CA VAL A 184 0.40 -20.22 41.02
C VAL A 184 1.48 -20.30 39.96
N LEU A 185 1.83 -21.50 39.49
CA LEU A 185 2.81 -21.69 38.43
C LEU A 185 2.35 -21.01 37.14
N MET A 186 1.09 -21.18 36.76
CA MET A 186 0.53 -20.54 35.57
C MET A 186 0.62 -19.00 35.63
N ILE A 187 0.18 -18.40 36.73
CA ILE A 187 0.27 -16.94 36.93
C ILE A 187 1.73 -16.47 36.95
N SER A 188 2.61 -17.27 37.53
CA SER A 188 4.04 -16.97 37.59
C SER A 188 4.67 -16.91 36.19
N VAL A 189 4.25 -17.78 35.26
CA VAL A 189 4.73 -17.73 33.87
C VAL A 189 4.38 -16.40 33.22
N TYR A 190 3.14 -15.94 33.37
CA TYR A 190 2.73 -14.61 32.87
C TYR A 190 3.56 -13.49 33.49
N MET A 191 3.73 -13.51 34.82
CA MET A 191 4.54 -12.50 35.51
C MET A 191 5.98 -12.49 35.03
N ILE A 192 6.60 -13.66 34.83
CA ILE A 192 7.96 -13.76 34.30
C ILE A 192 8.04 -13.16 32.90
N LEU A 193 7.10 -13.51 32.01
CA LEU A 193 7.07 -13.00 30.64
C LEU A 193 6.97 -11.48 30.61
N VAL A 194 6.02 -10.89 31.33
CA VAL A 194 5.85 -9.43 31.41
C VAL A 194 7.07 -8.74 32.06
N THR A 195 7.65 -9.33 33.10
CA THR A 195 8.80 -8.74 33.81
C THR A 195 10.07 -8.76 32.96
N VAL A 196 10.30 -9.83 32.21
CA VAL A 196 11.50 -9.95 31.36
C VAL A 196 11.35 -9.11 30.10
N ASN A 197 10.22 -9.20 29.41
CA ASN A 197 9.94 -8.39 28.24
C ASN A 197 8.42 -8.31 27.97
N PRO A 198 7.78 -7.15 28.17
CA PRO A 198 6.35 -6.99 27.93
C PRO A 198 5.94 -7.25 26.47
N SER A 199 6.84 -7.11 25.49
CA SER A 199 6.59 -7.43 24.08
C SER A 199 6.41 -8.93 23.81
N LEU A 200 6.72 -9.81 24.78
CA LEU A 200 6.41 -11.25 24.68
C LEU A 200 4.92 -11.54 24.93
N VAL A 201 4.19 -10.58 25.48
CA VAL A 201 2.76 -10.66 25.77
C VAL A 201 1.97 -9.67 24.92
N GLY A 202 2.51 -8.46 24.71
CA GLY A 202 2.00 -7.48 23.75
C GLY A 202 2.61 -7.70 22.37
N LEU A 203 2.03 -8.65 21.62
CA LEU A 203 2.49 -8.98 20.27
C LEU A 203 2.16 -7.82 19.31
N GLU A 204 3.18 -7.30 18.65
CA GLU A 204 3.03 -6.20 17.68
C GLU A 204 2.38 -6.66 16.38
N ALA A 205 1.70 -5.72 15.71
CA ALA A 205 1.14 -5.93 14.38
C ALA A 205 2.21 -6.28 13.36
N ILE A 206 1.91 -7.21 12.46
CA ILE A 206 2.74 -7.39 11.27
C ILE A 206 2.43 -6.22 10.33
N ARG A 207 3.45 -5.38 10.12
CA ARG A 207 3.39 -4.26 9.18
C ARG A 207 3.94 -4.73 7.84
N LEU A 208 3.07 -4.77 6.83
CA LEU A 208 3.45 -5.06 5.44
C LEU A 208 3.48 -3.75 4.68
N GLU A 209 4.67 -3.29 4.33
CA GLU A 209 4.85 -2.13 3.47
C GLU A 209 4.48 -2.51 2.03
N ASN A 210 3.64 -1.68 1.40
CA ASN A 210 3.33 -1.84 0.00
C ASN A 210 4.55 -1.41 -0.82
N ILE A 211 5.30 -2.38 -1.31
CA ILE A 211 6.39 -2.11 -2.24
C ILE A 211 5.77 -1.77 -3.59
N SER A 212 5.82 -0.49 -3.96
CA SER A 212 5.57 -0.11 -5.35
C SER A 212 6.65 -0.75 -6.20
N PHE A 213 6.29 -1.75 -7.00
CA PHE A 213 7.17 -2.23 -8.04
C PHE A 213 7.35 -1.07 -9.03
N GLU A 214 8.50 -0.40 -8.94
CA GLU A 214 9.02 0.30 -10.10
C GLU A 214 9.25 -0.80 -11.14
N GLU A 215 8.53 -0.75 -12.26
CA GLU A 215 8.87 -1.59 -13.40
C GLU A 215 10.31 -1.28 -13.73
N ILE A 216 11.22 -2.14 -13.26
CA ILE A 216 12.58 -2.12 -13.74
C ILE A 216 12.40 -2.32 -15.23
N ASP A 217 12.70 -1.27 -16.00
CA ASP A 217 12.87 -1.36 -17.43
C ASP A 217 13.85 -2.52 -17.61
N ARG A 218 13.31 -3.72 -17.90
CA ARG A 218 14.12 -4.81 -18.41
C ARG A 218 14.84 -4.15 -19.55
N TYR A 219 16.17 -4.09 -19.45
CA TYR A 219 17.02 -3.58 -20.51
C TYR A 219 16.51 -4.22 -21.79
N GLU A 220 15.71 -3.47 -22.54
CA GLU A 220 15.10 -3.97 -23.75
C GLU A 220 16.28 -4.09 -24.67
N VAL A 221 16.72 -5.31 -24.87
CA VAL A 221 17.58 -5.63 -26.00
C VAL A 221 16.66 -5.38 -27.18
N GLU A 222 16.77 -4.19 -27.76
CA GLU A 222 16.27 -3.93 -29.10
C GLU A 222 16.76 -5.09 -29.96
N ASP A 223 15.85 -5.84 -30.58
CA ASP A 223 16.28 -6.79 -31.60
C ASP A 223 16.74 -5.93 -32.78
N ASP A 224 18.05 -5.64 -32.80
CA ASP A 224 18.74 -4.68 -33.68
C ASP A 224 18.75 -5.07 -35.17
N TYR A 225 17.95 -6.07 -35.57
CA TYR A 225 17.85 -6.49 -36.96
C TYR A 225 16.65 -5.82 -37.61
N VAL A 226 16.88 -4.59 -38.03
CA VAL A 226 15.98 -3.82 -38.87
C VAL A 226 16.44 -3.98 -40.32
N ASP A 227 15.61 -4.57 -41.18
CA ASP A 227 15.84 -4.63 -42.64
C ASP A 227 14.83 -3.69 -43.32
N GLY A 228 15.26 -2.46 -43.58
CA GLY A 228 14.43 -1.44 -44.21
C GLY A 228 15.14 -0.70 -45.33
N THR A 229 14.36 -0.27 -46.32
CA THR A 229 14.82 0.60 -47.40
C THR A 229 15.00 2.03 -46.88
N LEU A 230 16.05 2.73 -47.32
CA LEU A 230 16.25 4.14 -46.99
C LEU A 230 15.18 5.00 -47.65
N ALA A 231 14.52 5.86 -46.87
CA ALA A 231 13.66 6.91 -47.40
C ALA A 231 14.47 7.87 -48.27
N VAL A 232 13.96 8.14 -49.47
CA VAL A 232 14.58 9.05 -50.45
C VAL A 232 13.68 10.22 -50.84
N ASP A 233 12.43 10.21 -50.37
CA ASP A 233 11.42 11.23 -50.67
C ASP A 233 10.80 11.76 -49.37
N PHE A 234 10.80 13.09 -49.22
CA PHE A 234 10.43 13.77 -47.99
C PHE A 234 9.44 14.89 -48.29
N GLN A 235 8.35 14.91 -47.53
CA GLN A 235 7.32 15.93 -47.62
C GLN A 235 6.94 16.38 -46.22
N ALA A 236 7.01 17.70 -45.98
CA ALA A 236 6.60 18.26 -44.70
C ALA A 236 5.07 18.24 -44.59
N PRO A 237 4.49 17.72 -43.49
CA PRO A 237 3.06 17.82 -43.21
C PRO A 237 2.56 19.27 -43.25
N SER A 238 1.38 19.49 -43.81
CA SER A 238 0.85 20.85 -44.03
C SER A 238 -0.02 21.37 -42.88
N ALA A 239 -0.50 20.48 -42.00
CA ALA A 239 -1.40 20.88 -40.90
C ALA A 239 -0.78 21.93 -39.97
N THR A 240 -1.61 22.88 -39.53
CA THR A 240 -1.20 24.08 -38.80
C THR A 240 -0.85 23.82 -37.34
N ASN A 241 -1.37 22.74 -36.75
CA ASN A 241 -1.04 22.29 -35.40
C ASN A 241 0.16 21.32 -35.37
N ILE A 242 0.93 21.21 -36.46
CA ILE A 242 2.18 20.45 -36.52
C ILE A 242 3.37 21.41 -36.55
N SER A 243 4.24 21.29 -35.55
CA SER A 243 5.48 22.07 -35.40
C SER A 243 6.72 21.16 -35.24
N GLY A 244 7.88 21.74 -34.94
CA GLY A 244 9.13 21.01 -34.70
C GLY A 244 10.04 20.89 -35.92
N GLY A 245 11.35 20.81 -35.66
CA GLY A 245 12.39 20.79 -36.71
C GLY A 245 12.44 19.48 -37.51
N GLY A 246 11.99 18.37 -36.94
CA GLY A 246 11.94 17.07 -37.63
C GLY A 246 10.91 17.00 -38.75
N LYS A 247 9.98 17.96 -38.80
CA LYS A 247 8.91 18.05 -39.80
C LYS A 247 9.41 18.06 -41.24
N SER A 248 10.56 18.65 -41.52
CA SER A 248 11.14 18.75 -42.88
C SER A 248 11.79 17.45 -43.37
N GLN A 249 11.89 16.43 -42.51
CA GLN A 249 12.55 15.15 -42.81
C GLN A 249 11.57 13.98 -42.71
N VAL A 250 10.26 14.26 -42.73
CA VAL A 250 9.21 13.25 -42.74
C VAL A 250 9.12 12.61 -44.13
N PRO A 251 9.17 11.28 -44.27
CA PRO A 251 8.95 10.64 -45.56
C PRO A 251 7.58 10.94 -46.12
N ALA A 252 7.49 11.16 -47.43
CA ALA A 252 6.24 11.51 -48.09
C ALA A 252 5.11 10.50 -47.82
N SER A 253 5.44 9.20 -47.74
CA SER A 253 4.49 8.12 -47.44
C SER A 253 3.82 8.19 -46.07
N LEU A 254 4.45 8.84 -45.08
CA LEU A 254 3.91 8.96 -43.72
C LEU A 254 3.12 10.27 -43.51
N THR A 255 3.19 11.19 -44.47
CA THR A 255 2.65 12.54 -44.31
C THR A 255 1.14 12.54 -44.09
N GLN A 256 0.40 11.77 -44.89
CA GLN A 256 -1.05 11.69 -44.79
C GLN A 256 -1.50 11.11 -43.45
N ASP A 257 -0.79 10.10 -42.95
CA ASP A 257 -1.09 9.49 -41.65
C ASP A 257 -0.86 10.51 -40.51
N ILE A 258 0.24 11.26 -40.56
CA ILE A 258 0.53 12.28 -39.54
C ILE A 258 -0.49 13.42 -39.59
N GLU A 259 -0.93 13.83 -40.79
CA GLU A 259 -1.99 14.84 -40.94
C GLU A 259 -3.33 14.35 -40.38
N ALA A 260 -3.66 13.07 -40.55
CA ALA A 260 -4.85 12.48 -39.94
C ALA A 260 -4.75 12.44 -38.41
N ALA A 261 -3.60 12.04 -37.84
CA ALA A 261 -3.38 12.09 -36.40
C ALA A 261 -3.45 13.53 -35.86
N ALA A 262 -2.91 14.50 -36.60
CA ALA A 262 -2.99 15.91 -36.24
C ALA A 262 -4.42 16.44 -36.25
N LYS A 263 -5.28 15.94 -37.15
CA LYS A 263 -6.70 16.27 -37.16
C LYS A 263 -7.39 15.78 -35.88
N THR A 264 -7.16 14.52 -35.48
CA THR A 264 -7.70 13.97 -34.21
C THR A 264 -7.23 14.79 -33.01
N MET A 265 -5.94 15.13 -32.97
CA MET A 265 -5.37 15.97 -31.90
C MET A 265 -6.02 17.35 -31.82
N ALA A 266 -6.40 17.94 -32.96
CA ALA A 266 -7.03 19.26 -32.99
C ALA A 266 -8.43 19.28 -32.37
N GLU A 267 -9.14 18.14 -32.33
CA GLU A 267 -10.47 18.04 -31.70
C GLU A 267 -10.42 18.26 -30.19
N GLU A 268 -9.27 17.98 -29.56
CA GLU A 268 -9.00 18.17 -28.14
C GLU A 268 -8.15 19.41 -27.83
N ASP A 269 -8.00 20.34 -28.78
CA ASP A 269 -7.15 21.54 -28.66
C ASP A 269 -5.66 21.21 -28.42
N TYR A 270 -5.21 20.10 -29.03
CA TYR A 270 -3.82 19.68 -29.02
C TYR A 270 -3.16 19.79 -30.40
N GLY A 271 -1.82 19.81 -30.39
CA GLY A 271 -0.98 19.76 -31.57
C GLY A 271 0.14 18.73 -31.43
N ILE A 272 0.95 18.60 -32.48
CA ILE A 272 2.08 17.66 -32.56
C ILE A 272 3.37 18.44 -32.77
N SER A 273 4.40 18.15 -31.99
CA SER A 273 5.77 18.59 -32.25
C SER A 273 6.61 17.42 -32.74
N ILE A 274 7.13 17.53 -33.96
CA ILE A 274 8.04 16.55 -34.57
C ILE A 274 9.47 16.93 -34.19
N ALA A 275 10.01 16.28 -33.15
CA ALA A 275 11.37 16.54 -32.67
C ALA A 275 12.41 15.89 -33.60
N SER A 276 12.15 14.67 -34.08
CA SER A 276 13.01 13.96 -35.02
C SER A 276 12.21 13.11 -36.00
N SER A 277 12.76 12.90 -37.19
CA SER A 277 12.21 11.99 -38.21
C SER A 277 13.39 11.27 -38.87
N PHE A 278 13.54 11.34 -40.21
CA PHE A 278 14.71 10.78 -40.86
C PHE A 278 16.02 11.40 -40.34
N ARG A 279 17.00 10.54 -40.04
CA ARG A 279 18.34 10.93 -39.61
C ARG A 279 19.36 10.47 -40.64
N SER A 280 20.26 11.36 -41.06
CA SER A 280 21.39 10.96 -41.90
C SER A 280 22.35 10.03 -41.14
N LEU A 281 23.11 9.22 -41.88
CA LEU A 281 24.14 8.34 -41.31
C LEU A 281 25.15 9.13 -40.45
N GLU A 282 25.55 10.32 -40.90
CA GLU A 282 26.45 11.21 -40.17
C GLU A 282 25.84 11.69 -38.86
N LYS A 283 24.58 12.14 -38.89
CA LYS A 283 23.87 12.58 -37.69
C LYS A 283 23.73 11.44 -36.69
N GLN A 284 23.42 10.22 -37.16
CA GLN A 284 23.30 9.05 -36.31
C GLN A 284 24.64 8.69 -35.64
N LYS A 285 25.75 8.70 -36.38
CA LYS A 285 27.10 8.50 -35.80
C LYS A 285 27.45 9.55 -34.75
N SER A 286 27.06 10.80 -34.97
CA SER A 286 27.25 11.88 -34.01
C SER A 286 26.47 11.62 -32.71
N LEU A 287 25.20 11.21 -32.82
CA LEU A 287 24.37 10.86 -31.65
C LEU A 287 24.92 9.65 -30.89
N ILE A 288 25.35 8.59 -31.59
CA ILE A 288 26.00 7.43 -30.95
C ILE A 288 27.23 7.88 -30.16
N SER A 289 28.07 8.73 -30.75
CA SER A 289 29.28 9.23 -30.09
C SER A 289 28.96 10.13 -28.88
N GLN A 290 27.83 10.85 -28.91
CA GLN A 290 27.38 11.72 -27.82
C GLN A 290 26.75 10.91 -26.68
N ASN A 291 25.92 9.91 -27.00
CA ASN A 291 25.05 9.23 -26.04
C ASN A 291 25.63 7.90 -25.55
N CYS A 292 26.41 7.17 -26.34
CA CYS A 292 26.86 5.82 -26.02
C CYS A 292 28.33 5.78 -25.58
N THR A 293 28.63 4.99 -24.56
CA THR A 293 30.00 4.80 -24.04
C THR A 293 30.85 3.95 -24.97
N ASN A 294 30.22 3.02 -25.68
CA ASN A 294 30.82 2.09 -26.62
C ASN A 294 30.94 2.70 -28.04
N PRO A 295 31.87 2.21 -28.88
CA PRO A 295 32.15 2.81 -30.18
C PRO A 295 31.02 2.55 -31.21
N PRO A 296 30.89 3.40 -32.25
CA PRO A 296 30.01 3.13 -33.39
C PRO A 296 30.31 1.76 -34.03
N GLY A 297 29.27 0.97 -34.29
CA GLY A 297 29.39 -0.41 -34.80
C GLY A 297 29.30 -1.51 -33.73
N SER A 298 29.19 -1.14 -32.45
CA SER A 298 28.89 -2.09 -31.37
C SER A 298 27.52 -2.75 -31.55
N ALA A 299 27.25 -3.84 -30.83
CA ALA A 299 25.93 -4.46 -30.83
C ALA A 299 24.89 -3.60 -30.12
N THR A 300 25.22 -2.97 -28.99
CA THR A 300 24.25 -2.22 -28.16
C THR A 300 24.77 -0.83 -27.81
N CYS A 301 23.88 0.08 -27.38
CA CYS A 301 24.28 1.36 -26.79
C CYS A 301 24.26 1.27 -25.26
N ASN A 302 25.40 1.56 -24.62
CA ASN A 302 25.49 1.78 -23.17
C ASN A 302 25.44 3.29 -22.90
N PRO A 303 24.31 3.86 -22.43
CA PRO A 303 24.17 5.30 -22.34
C PRO A 303 25.17 5.92 -21.34
N LYS A 304 25.79 7.03 -21.73
CA LYS A 304 26.68 7.81 -20.86
C LYS A 304 25.88 8.45 -19.74
N VAL A 305 26.54 8.70 -18.61
CA VAL A 305 26.02 9.53 -17.53
C VAL A 305 26.81 10.83 -17.51
N VAL A 306 26.15 11.97 -17.66
CA VAL A 306 26.79 13.31 -17.68
C VAL A 306 26.05 14.19 -16.67
N GLY A 307 26.78 14.72 -15.68
CA GLY A 307 26.18 15.58 -14.65
C GLY A 307 25.13 14.88 -13.76
N GLY A 308 25.21 13.55 -13.62
CA GLY A 308 24.22 12.75 -12.88
C GLY A 308 23.01 12.31 -13.70
N GLU A 309 22.88 12.77 -14.95
CA GLU A 309 21.78 12.39 -15.84
C GLU A 309 22.22 11.34 -16.86
N LYS A 310 21.42 10.28 -17.00
CA LYS A 310 21.63 9.24 -18.01
C LYS A 310 21.19 9.77 -19.37
N ARG A 311 22.09 9.70 -20.36
CA ARG A 311 21.77 10.01 -21.77
C ARG A 311 20.68 9.06 -22.28
N PRO A 312 19.89 9.49 -23.28
CA PRO A 312 18.88 8.62 -23.87
C PRO A 312 19.53 7.40 -24.54
N GLN A 313 18.76 6.34 -24.68
CA GLN A 313 19.15 5.24 -25.55
C GLN A 313 19.33 5.77 -26.98
N THR A 314 20.19 5.11 -27.74
CA THR A 314 20.46 5.51 -29.11
C THR A 314 20.79 4.27 -29.91
N CYS A 315 19.90 3.95 -30.84
CA CYS A 315 20.07 2.87 -31.80
C CYS A 315 21.46 2.88 -32.47
N ILE A 316 22.15 1.73 -32.46
CA ILE A 316 23.50 1.59 -33.01
C ILE A 316 23.46 1.15 -34.47
N LEU A 317 24.34 1.72 -35.28
CA LEU A 317 24.59 1.27 -36.66
C LEU A 317 25.49 0.04 -36.66
N ARG A 318 24.94 -1.14 -36.36
CA ARG A 318 25.69 -2.40 -36.41
C ARG A 318 26.30 -2.58 -37.81
N ASP A 319 27.56 -3.00 -37.86
CA ASP A 319 28.35 -3.12 -39.10
C ASP A 319 28.36 -1.84 -39.96
N ASN A 320 28.09 -0.68 -39.35
CA ASN A 320 27.95 0.61 -39.99
C ASN A 320 26.85 0.67 -41.08
N ASN A 321 25.83 -0.19 -40.98
CA ASN A 321 24.72 -0.28 -41.92
C ASN A 321 23.53 0.61 -41.48
N PRO A 322 23.10 1.60 -42.29
CA PRO A 322 21.95 2.45 -41.99
C PRO A 322 20.59 1.73 -42.09
N ALA A 323 20.53 0.51 -42.60
CA ALA A 323 19.29 -0.27 -42.54
C ALA A 323 18.93 -0.67 -41.10
N ASN A 324 19.92 -0.77 -40.21
CA ASN A 324 19.76 -1.28 -38.84
C ASN A 324 19.13 -0.28 -37.87
N CYS A 325 18.71 0.90 -38.33
CA CYS A 325 18.12 1.91 -37.46
C CYS A 325 16.84 2.51 -38.05
N PRO A 326 15.71 2.50 -37.33
CA PRO A 326 14.43 3.00 -37.85
C PRO A 326 14.46 4.46 -38.33
N HIS A 327 15.23 5.33 -37.66
CA HIS A 327 15.35 6.71 -38.10
C HIS A 327 16.19 6.88 -39.36
N THR A 328 17.20 6.03 -39.59
CA THR A 328 18.02 6.13 -40.81
C THR A 328 17.34 5.48 -42.00
N THR A 329 16.37 4.60 -41.79
CA THR A 329 15.47 4.11 -42.85
C THR A 329 14.33 5.09 -43.13
N GLY A 330 14.03 6.00 -42.21
CA GLY A 330 12.94 6.98 -42.31
C GLY A 330 11.60 6.46 -41.78
N HIS A 331 11.56 5.27 -41.21
CA HIS A 331 10.32 4.67 -40.71
C HIS A 331 10.02 5.01 -39.25
N ALA A 332 10.83 5.86 -38.60
CA ALA A 332 10.63 6.32 -37.23
C ALA A 332 10.48 7.83 -37.08
N LEU A 333 9.73 8.21 -36.05
CA LEU A 333 9.39 9.57 -35.68
C LEU A 333 9.48 9.75 -34.16
N ASP A 334 10.15 10.81 -33.72
CA ASP A 334 10.12 11.23 -32.31
C ASP A 334 9.14 12.41 -32.17
N LEU A 335 7.98 12.14 -31.60
CA LEU A 335 6.83 13.04 -31.54
C LEU A 335 6.39 13.37 -30.11
N TRP A 336 5.95 14.61 -29.93
CA TRP A 336 5.45 15.12 -28.65
C TRP A 336 4.09 15.78 -28.80
N GLY A 337 3.19 15.49 -27.86
CA GLY A 337 1.95 16.22 -27.72
C GLY A 337 2.24 17.66 -27.30
N THR A 338 1.50 18.61 -27.88
CA THR A 338 1.62 20.04 -27.54
C THR A 338 0.27 20.64 -27.22
N LYS A 339 0.27 21.61 -26.30
CA LYS A 339 -0.88 22.48 -26.01
C LYS A 339 -0.40 23.92 -26.09
N ASN A 340 -1.14 24.77 -26.79
CA ASN A 340 -0.74 26.18 -27.03
C ASN A 340 0.70 26.31 -27.60
N GLY A 341 1.11 25.36 -28.45
CA GLY A 341 2.44 25.33 -29.06
C GLY A 341 3.59 24.91 -28.14
N SER A 342 3.30 24.56 -26.87
CA SER A 342 4.30 24.07 -25.91
C SER A 342 4.17 22.57 -25.72
N GLN A 343 5.29 21.86 -25.62
CA GLN A 343 5.35 20.43 -25.33
C GLN A 343 4.73 20.14 -23.95
N CYS A 344 3.82 19.16 -23.90
CA CYS A 344 3.03 18.86 -22.70
C CYS A 344 3.83 18.18 -21.59
N ILE A 345 4.78 17.32 -21.96
CA ILE A 345 5.68 16.64 -21.02
C ILE A 345 7.09 16.56 -21.60
N SER A 346 8.12 16.83 -20.79
CA SER A 346 9.51 16.85 -21.22
C SER A 346 10.11 15.45 -21.39
N GLN A 347 11.16 15.32 -22.20
CA GLN A 347 11.90 14.05 -22.34
C GLN A 347 12.51 13.59 -21.02
N SER A 348 13.07 14.50 -20.22
CA SER A 348 13.67 14.16 -18.94
C SER A 348 12.63 13.64 -17.94
N ASP A 349 11.41 14.18 -17.95
CA ASP A 349 10.33 13.68 -17.09
C ASP A 349 9.82 12.31 -17.57
N CYS A 350 9.73 12.09 -18.89
CA CYS A 350 9.38 10.79 -19.44
C CYS A 350 10.44 9.71 -19.19
N LEU A 351 11.72 10.09 -19.13
CA LEU A 351 12.81 9.18 -18.77
C LEU A 351 12.81 8.81 -17.28
N LYS A 352 12.27 9.68 -16.41
CA LYS A 352 12.10 9.38 -14.97
C LYS A 352 10.91 8.45 -14.73
N ASP A 353 9.80 8.68 -15.42
CA ASP A 353 8.59 7.87 -15.28
C ASP A 353 7.85 7.77 -16.62
N ARG A 354 8.08 6.66 -17.32
CA ARG A 354 7.46 6.35 -18.62
C ARG A 354 5.96 6.16 -18.50
N ASN A 355 5.49 5.62 -17.38
CA ASN A 355 4.07 5.38 -17.14
C ASN A 355 3.32 6.69 -16.93
N LYS A 356 3.90 7.64 -16.19
CA LYS A 356 3.38 9.00 -16.09
C LYS A 356 3.38 9.70 -17.45
N CYS A 357 4.41 9.51 -18.26
CA CYS A 357 4.47 10.06 -19.61
C CYS A 357 3.34 9.54 -20.52
N ARG A 358 3.07 8.25 -20.48
CA ARG A 358 1.97 7.63 -21.25
C ARG A 358 0.57 8.00 -20.74
N LYS A 359 0.47 8.44 -19.48
CA LYS A 359 -0.79 8.86 -18.84
C LYS A 359 -1.04 10.36 -18.89
N ASP A 360 -0.04 11.17 -19.26
CA ASP A 360 -0.24 12.59 -19.50
C ASP A 360 -1.34 12.77 -20.56
N PRO A 361 -2.43 13.51 -20.30
CA PRO A 361 -3.58 13.56 -21.20
C PRO A 361 -3.23 13.95 -22.63
N CYS A 362 -2.30 14.89 -22.79
CA CYS A 362 -1.90 15.40 -24.10
C CYS A 362 -0.95 14.44 -24.84
N GLN A 363 0.04 13.86 -24.15
CA GLN A 363 0.89 12.84 -24.76
C GLN A 363 0.10 11.55 -25.03
N LYS A 364 -0.87 11.22 -24.19
CA LYS A 364 -1.79 10.09 -24.38
C LYS A 364 -2.66 10.27 -25.63
N ALA A 365 -3.24 11.45 -25.83
CA ALA A 365 -4.00 11.76 -27.04
C ALA A 365 -3.13 11.55 -28.29
N LEU A 366 -1.86 11.99 -28.27
CA LEU A 366 -0.92 11.74 -29.37
C LEU A 366 -0.68 10.24 -29.59
N LEU A 367 -0.42 9.49 -28.51
CA LEU A 367 -0.20 8.05 -28.57
C LEU A 367 -1.38 7.33 -29.21
N ASP A 368 -2.61 7.67 -28.82
CA ASP A 368 -3.82 7.06 -29.34
C ASP A 368 -4.06 7.45 -30.81
N ALA A 369 -3.90 8.73 -31.15
CA ALA A 369 -4.07 9.24 -32.52
C ALA A 369 -3.06 8.59 -33.50
N MET A 370 -1.79 8.45 -33.10
CA MET A 370 -0.78 7.79 -33.94
C MET A 370 -1.07 6.30 -34.12
N LYS A 371 -1.54 5.61 -33.07
CA LYS A 371 -1.93 4.20 -33.13
C LYS A 371 -3.11 3.95 -34.05
N GLU A 372 -4.09 4.85 -34.05
CA GLU A 372 -5.22 4.79 -34.99
C GLU A 372 -4.75 4.84 -36.46
N GLN A 373 -3.68 5.58 -36.73
CA GLN A 373 -3.05 5.64 -38.05
C GLN A 373 -2.08 4.47 -38.31
N GLY A 374 -2.03 3.47 -37.45
CA GLY A 374 -1.24 2.25 -37.64
C GLY A 374 0.24 2.39 -37.33
N PHE A 375 0.65 3.42 -36.58
CA PHE A 375 1.98 3.45 -35.99
C PHE A 375 2.01 2.58 -34.73
N CYS A 376 3.10 1.83 -34.56
CA CYS A 376 3.40 1.28 -33.24
C CYS A 376 4.19 2.32 -32.44
N ASN A 377 4.22 2.17 -31.11
CA ASN A 377 5.02 3.02 -30.24
C ASN A 377 6.02 2.18 -29.42
N LEU A 378 7.26 2.65 -29.35
CA LEU A 378 8.31 1.92 -28.64
C LEU A 378 8.04 1.93 -27.14
N ASN A 379 8.13 0.77 -26.50
CA ASN A 379 7.84 0.67 -25.06
C ASN A 379 8.79 1.55 -24.24
N SER A 380 10.07 1.56 -24.62
CA SER A 380 11.12 2.29 -23.92
C SER A 380 11.16 3.80 -24.18
N GLU A 381 10.53 4.26 -25.26
CA GLU A 381 10.53 5.66 -25.65
C GLU A 381 9.09 6.07 -26.00
N PRO A 382 8.31 6.60 -25.04
CA PRO A 382 6.92 6.98 -25.29
C PRO A 382 6.71 8.03 -26.39
N TRP A 383 7.76 8.74 -26.79
CA TRP A 383 7.76 9.69 -27.90
C TRP A 383 8.08 9.04 -29.26
N HIS A 384 8.57 7.79 -29.30
CA HIS A 384 9.08 7.15 -30.49
C HIS A 384 8.02 6.29 -31.18
N PHE A 385 7.74 6.58 -32.44
CA PHE A 385 6.73 5.90 -33.25
C PHE A 385 7.37 5.31 -34.50
N GLU A 386 6.89 4.14 -34.93
CA GLU A 386 7.38 3.48 -36.14
C GLU A 386 6.24 3.05 -37.06
N LYS A 387 6.44 3.23 -38.37
CA LYS A 387 5.57 2.68 -39.41
C LYS A 387 6.36 2.41 -40.72
N PRO A 388 6.40 1.15 -41.20
CA PRO A 388 5.93 -0.06 -40.52
C PRO A 388 6.73 -0.33 -39.24
N LYS A 389 6.23 -1.22 -38.38
CA LYS A 389 6.95 -1.68 -37.19
C LYS A 389 8.32 -2.26 -37.58
N MET A 390 9.38 -1.74 -36.96
CA MET A 390 10.75 -2.18 -37.18
C MET A 390 11.36 -2.81 -35.93
N SER A 391 11.10 -2.23 -34.76
CA SER A 391 11.60 -2.69 -33.47
C SER A 391 10.64 -3.69 -32.84
N ARG A 392 11.18 -4.76 -32.24
CA ARG A 392 10.35 -5.80 -31.62
C ARG A 392 9.47 -5.28 -30.49
N SER A 393 9.98 -4.36 -29.67
CA SER A 393 9.28 -3.75 -28.54
C SER A 393 8.39 -2.55 -28.91
N CYS A 394 8.13 -2.34 -30.20
CA CYS A 394 7.16 -1.36 -30.68
C CYS A 394 5.77 -1.99 -30.75
N TYR A 395 4.79 -1.45 -30.02
CA TYR A 395 3.45 -2.06 -29.84
C TYR A 395 2.29 -1.15 -30.26
#